data_AF-T0Y5K6-F1
#
_entry.id   AF-T0Y5K6-F1
#
_cell.length_a   1.000
_cell.length_b   1.000
_cell.length_c   1.000
_cell.angle_alpha   90.00
_cell.angle_beta   90.00
_cell.angle_gamma   90.00
#
_symmetry.space_group_name_H-M   'P 1'
#
loop_
_entity.id
_entity.type
_entity.pdbx_description
1 polymer ?
#
loop_
_entity_poly.entity_id
_entity_poly.type
_entity_poly.pdbx_seq_one_letter_code
_entity_poly.pdbx_strand_id
1 'polypeptide(L)'
;YDATMIIVSHDRRFLNQVCTHIADLDYLQLKVYPGNYDDFMLASLQARQRVEAANAKAQDRISDLQEFVRRFSANASKARQA
;
A
#
# COMPACT_ATOMS: atom_id res chain seq x y z
N TYR A 1 11.41 30.69 -19.98
CA TYR A 1 11.37 30.35 -18.55
C TYR A 1 10.63 29.05 -18.41
N ASP A 2 11.26 28.05 -17.81
CA ASP A 2 10.59 26.80 -17.45
C ASP A 2 9.92 27.04 -16.10
N ALA A 3 8.59 26.92 -16.05
CA ALA A 3 7.80 27.23 -14.87
C ALA A 3 6.92 26.04 -14.50
N THR A 4 6.98 25.66 -13.23
CA THR A 4 6.11 24.61 -12.68
C THR A 4 4.87 25.25 -12.09
N MET A 5 3.70 24.83 -12.56
CA MET A 5 2.41 25.27 -12.05
C MET A 5 1.80 24.18 -11.18
N ILE A 6 1.33 24.55 -9.99
CA ILE A 6 0.58 23.66 -9.10
C ILE A 6 -0.89 23.97 -9.26
N ILE A 7 -1.68 22.95 -9.59
CA ILE A 7 -3.11 23.07 -9.82
C ILE A 7 -3.83 22.20 -8.79
N VAL A 8 -4.79 22.78 -8.09
CA VAL A 8 -5.69 22.06 -7.18
C VAL A 8 -7.11 22.20 -7.73
N SER A 9 -7.72 21.08 -8.09
CA SER A 9 -9.09 21.03 -8.60
C SER A 9 -9.76 19.73 -8.19
N HIS A 10 -11.09 19.76 -8.13
CA HIS A 10 -11.91 18.56 -8.00
C HIS A 10 -12.47 18.08 -9.36
N ASP A 11 -12.28 18.85 -10.43
CA ASP A 11 -12.69 18.45 -11.78
C ASP A 11 -11.66 17.53 -12.42
N ARG A 12 -12.01 16.25 -12.50
CA ARG A 12 -11.17 15.20 -13.08
C ARG A 12 -10.85 15.45 -14.54
N ARG A 13 -11.79 15.96 -15.35
CA ARG A 13 -11.55 16.19 -16.78
C ARG A 13 -10.53 17.29 -17.00
N PHE A 14 -10.62 18.35 -16.20
CA PHE A 14 -9.64 19.44 -16.21
C PHE A 14 -8.24 18.96 -15.81
N LEU A 15 -8.15 18.22 -14.69
CA LEU A 15 -6.88 17.64 -14.25
C LEU A 15 -6.28 16.71 -15.30
N ASN A 16 -7.11 15.89 -15.96
CA ASN A 16 -6.66 14.95 -16.97
C ASN A 16 -6.07 15.64 -18.22
N GLN A 17 -6.55 16.84 -18.55
CA GLN A 17 -6.10 17.59 -19.73
C GLN A 17 -4.84 18.42 -19.48
N VAL A 18 -4.66 18.93 -18.25
CA VAL A 18 -3.65 19.95 -17.95
C VAL A 18 -2.48 19.40 -17.15
N CYS A 19 -2.71 18.41 -16.27
CA CYS A 19 -1.66 17.89 -15.40
C CYS A 19 -0.81 16.83 -16.11
N THR A 20 0.50 16.95 -15.96
CA THR A 20 1.48 15.95 -16.41
C THR A 20 1.91 15.00 -15.30
N HIS A 21 1.62 15.39 -14.05
CA HIS A 21 1.88 14.63 -12.83
C HIS A 21 0.74 14.89 -11.84
N ILE A 22 0.36 13.86 -11.09
CA ILE A 22 -0.62 13.97 -10.01
C ILE A 22 0.08 13.74 -8.68
N ALA A 23 -0.06 14.70 -7.77
CA ALA A 23 0.41 14.56 -6.40
C ALA A 23 -0.77 14.11 -5.52
N ASP A 24 -0.69 12.89 -5.01
CA ASP A 24 -1.66 12.28 -4.11
C ASP A 24 -1.19 12.41 -2.67
N LEU A 25 -2.06 12.91 -1.81
CA LEU A 25 -1.78 13.06 -0.38
C LEU A 25 -2.63 12.08 0.40
N ASP A 26 -2.01 11.01 0.89
CA ASP A 26 -2.67 9.97 1.66
C ASP A 26 -1.81 9.56 2.86
N TYR A 27 -2.43 9.28 4.00
CA TYR A 27 -1.75 8.93 5.27
C TYR A 27 -0.56 9.85 5.64
N LEU A 28 -0.72 11.17 5.46
CA LEU A 28 0.34 12.18 5.68
C LEU A 28 1.59 11.98 4.79
N GLN A 29 1.47 11.23 3.70
CA GLN A 29 2.52 11.02 2.71
C GLN A 29 2.08 11.58 1.36
N LEU A 30 2.97 12.35 0.74
CA LEU A 30 2.79 12.85 -0.62
C LEU A 30 3.45 11.87 -1.60
N LYS A 31 2.68 11.35 -2.55
CA LYS A 31 3.19 10.50 -3.65
C LYS A 31 2.89 11.17 -4.98
N VAL A 32 3.91 11.32 -5.81
CA VAL A 32 3.75 11.90 -7.14
C VAL A 32 3.72 10.77 -8.17
N TYR A 33 2.67 10.75 -8.98
CA TYR A 33 2.47 9.82 -10.07
C TYR A 33 2.69 10.56 -11.39
N PRO A 34 3.55 10.05 -12.29
CA PRO A 34 3.65 10.59 -13.63
C PRO A 34 2.41 10.22 -14.44
N GLY A 35 2.02 11.10 -15.36
CA GLY A 35 0.85 10.91 -16.20
C GLY A 35 -0.33 11.78 -15.76
N ASN A 36 -1.47 11.52 -16.39
CA ASN A 36 -2.69 12.28 -16.18
C ASN A 36 -3.50 11.72 -14.98
N TYR A 37 -4.74 12.20 -14.82
CA TYR A 37 -5.59 11.76 -13.72
C TYR A 37 -5.98 10.28 -13.82
N ASP A 38 -6.27 9.80 -15.03
CA ASP A 38 -6.69 8.41 -15.24
C ASP A 38 -5.53 7.42 -14.96
N ASP A 39 -4.32 7.78 -15.39
CA ASP A 39 -3.09 7.02 -15.12
C ASP A 39 -2.84 6.91 -13.61
N PHE A 40 -2.97 8.04 -12.91
CA PHE A 40 -2.90 8.09 -11.45
C PHE A 40 -3.94 7.17 -10.80
N MET A 41 -5.19 7.24 -11.24
CA MET A 41 -6.27 6.44 -10.66
C MET A 41 -5.99 4.94 -10.80
N LEU A 42 -5.53 4.51 -11.97
CA LEU A 42 -5.14 3.12 -12.21
C LEU A 42 -3.96 2.70 -11.31
N ALA A 43 -2.91 3.52 -11.25
CA ALA A 43 -1.73 3.25 -10.45
C ALA A 43 -2.06 3.18 -8.94
N SER A 44 -2.90 4.09 -8.44
CA SER A 44 -3.35 4.13 -7.05
C SER A 44 -4.15 2.88 -6.67
N LEU A 45 -5.09 2.45 -7.53
CA LEU A 45 -5.84 1.22 -7.32
C LEU A 45 -4.94 -0.02 -7.28
N GLN A 46 -3.98 -0.13 -8.21
CA GLN A 46 -3.03 -1.23 -8.22
C GLN A 46 -2.12 -1.23 -6.98
N ALA A 47 -1.65 -0.05 -6.56
CA ALA A 47 -0.84 0.09 -5.36
C ALA A 47 -1.61 -0.37 -4.11
N ARG A 48 -2.87 0.04 -3.98
CA ARG A 48 -3.76 -0.38 -2.88
C ARG A 48 -3.97 -1.90 -2.87
N GLN A 49 -4.28 -2.49 -4.02
CA GLN A 49 -4.47 -3.94 -4.13
C GLN A 49 -3.21 -4.72 -3.73
N ARG A 50 -2.01 -4.24 -4.10
CA ARG A 50 -0.74 -4.87 -3.71
C ARG A 50 -0.54 -4.83 -2.20
N VAL A 51 -0.86 -3.72 -1.55
CA VAL A 51 -0.77 -3.58 -0.08
C VAL A 51 -1.75 -4.52 0.61
N GLU A 52 -3.01 -4.55 0.16
CA GLU A 52 -4.04 -5.46 0.71
C GLU A 52 -3.62 -6.93 0.57
N ALA A 53 -3.12 -7.33 -0.62
CA ALA A 53 -2.65 -8.70 -0.85
C ALA A 53 -1.41 -9.06 -0.02
N ALA A 54 -0.48 -8.11 0.18
CA ALA A 54 0.69 -8.32 1.03
C ALA A 54 0.28 -8.48 2.50
N ASN A 55 -0.68 -7.67 2.97
CA ASN A 55 -1.21 -7.74 4.33
C ASN A 55 -1.93 -9.07 4.59
N ALA A 56 -2.75 -9.55 3.65
CA ALA A 56 -3.40 -10.85 3.74
C ALA A 56 -2.38 -11.99 3.88
N LYS A 57 -1.37 -12.02 2.99
CA LYS A 57 -0.28 -13.01 3.07
C LYS A 57 0.51 -12.93 4.38
N ALA A 58 0.73 -11.71 4.90
CA ALA A 58 1.40 -11.51 6.18
C ALA A 58 0.55 -12.06 7.33
N GLN A 59 -0.77 -11.87 7.31
CA GLN A 59 -1.70 -12.40 8.32
C GLN A 59 -1.72 -13.93 8.31
N ASP A 60 -1.81 -14.55 7.13
CA ASP A 60 -1.76 -16.01 6.99
C ASP A 60 -0.46 -16.57 7.59
N ARG A 61 0.67 -15.94 7.23
CA ARG A 61 1.99 -16.35 7.75
C ARG A 61 2.11 -16.17 9.27
N ILE A 62 1.52 -15.10 9.83
CA ILE A 62 1.46 -14.90 11.29
C ILE A 62 0.66 -16.03 11.94
N SER A 63 -0.48 -16.40 11.37
CA SER A 63 -1.32 -17.50 11.88
C SER A 63 -0.55 -18.82 11.91
N ASP A 64 0.10 -19.18 10.79
CA ASP A 64 0.89 -20.41 10.66
C ASP A 64 2.04 -20.46 11.67
N LEU A 65 2.78 -19.34 11.80
CA LEU A 65 3.87 -19.23 12.77
C LEU A 65 3.37 -19.34 14.21
N GLN A 66 2.23 -18.74 14.52
CA GLN A 66 1.63 -18.86 15.85
C GLN A 66 1.21 -20.30 16.15
N GLU A 67 0.63 -21.00 15.18
CA GLU A 67 0.27 -22.41 15.36
C GLU A 67 1.50 -23.30 15.55
N PHE A 68 2.54 -23.07 14.76
CA PHE A 68 3.83 -23.73 14.92
C PHE A 68 4.38 -23.50 16.34
N VAL A 69 4.48 -22.24 16.79
CA VAL A 69 4.95 -21.93 18.13
C VAL A 69 4.09 -22.61 19.20
N ARG A 70 2.76 -22.60 19.10
CA ARG A 70 1.86 -23.30 20.05
C ARG A 70 2.13 -24.81 20.09
N ARG A 71 2.32 -25.45 18.94
CA ARG A 71 2.57 -26.88 18.83
C ARG A 71 3.92 -27.28 19.44
N PHE A 72 4.95 -26.45 19.27
CA PHE A 72 6.30 -26.74 19.77
C PHE A 72 6.54 -26.24 21.21
N SER A 73 5.85 -25.20 21.67
CA SER A 73 5.96 -24.71 23.06
C SER A 73 5.34 -25.67 24.08
N ALA A 74 4.26 -26.37 23.72
CA ALA A 74 3.67 -27.43 24.55
C ALA A 74 4.56 -28.69 24.66
N ASN A 75 5.46 -28.93 23.71
CA ASN A 75 6.44 -30.01 23.79
C ASN A 75 7.71 -29.61 24.55
N ALA A 76 8.07 -28.32 24.57
CA ALA A 76 9.20 -27.82 25.36
C ALA A 76 8.95 -27.91 26.88
N SER A 77 7.71 -27.80 27.36
CA SER A 77 7.38 -27.97 28.78
C SER A 77 7.52 -29.41 29.27
N LYS A 78 7.33 -30.42 28.40
CA LYS A 78 7.60 -31.83 28.71
C LYS A 78 9.10 -32.17 28.73
N ALA A 79 9.93 -31.44 27.98
CA ALA A 79 11.38 -31.64 27.96
C ALA A 79 12.11 -31.10 29.20
N ARG A 80 11.48 -30.23 29.99
CA ARG A 80 12.05 -29.66 31.23
C ARG A 80 11.78 -30.49 32.49
N GLN A 81 10.99 -31.56 32.39
CA GLN A 81 10.63 -32.45 33.50
C GLN A 81 11.42 -33.78 33.52
N ALA A 82 12.46 -33.92 32.69
CA ALA A 82 13.35 -35.09 32.68
C ALA A 82 14.73 -34.73 33.22
#